data_AF-A0A954GWW8-F1
#
_entry.id   AF-A0A954GWW8-F1
#
_cell.length_a   1.000
_cell.length_b   1.000
_cell.length_c   1.000
_cell.angle_alpha   90.00
_cell.angle_beta   90.00
_cell.angle_gamma   90.00
#
_symmetry.space_group_name_H-M   'P 1'
#
loop_
_entity.id
_entity.type
_entity.pdbx_description
1 polymer ?
#
loop_
_entity_poly.entity_id
_entity_poly.type
_entity_poly.pdbx_seq_one_letter_code
_entity_poly.pdbx_strand_id
1 'polypeptide(L)'
;MRFALAALLLTSLLYSPAFAEFPKFKAETIDPAVAEKACYAVALADVDNDGKEDIVAVNESQVLWYRNPDWKKHVILDSQTELDNVCIAPYDIDGDGLIDFALGAGWTKIGTIQW
;
A
#
# COMPACT_ATOMS: atom_id res chain seq x y z
N MET A 1 -51.75 9.95 48.76
CA MET A 1 -50.33 9.54 48.64
C MET A 1 -50.27 8.52 47.50
N ARG A 2 -49.73 8.88 46.31
CA ARG A 2 -48.32 8.67 45.89
C ARG A 2 -48.00 7.17 45.73
N PHE A 3 -47.57 6.60 44.60
CA PHE A 3 -47.23 7.04 43.25
C PHE A 3 -47.41 5.85 42.29
N ALA A 4 -47.83 6.13 41.05
CA ALA A 4 -47.62 5.25 39.92
C ALA A 4 -46.12 5.20 39.58
N LEU A 5 -45.60 4.03 39.20
CA LEU A 5 -44.69 3.85 38.06
C LEU A 5 -44.37 2.35 37.90
N ALA A 6 -45.27 1.63 37.22
CA ALA A 6 -44.94 0.38 36.56
C ALA A 6 -44.45 0.73 35.15
N ALA A 7 -43.16 0.95 34.96
CA ALA A 7 -42.53 1.03 33.64
C ALA A 7 -41.01 1.19 33.76
N LEU A 8 -40.28 0.14 34.17
CA LEU A 8 -38.83 0.13 33.96
C LEU A 8 -38.32 -1.31 33.82
N LEU A 9 -38.88 -2.04 32.86
CA LEU A 9 -38.41 -3.40 32.54
C LEU A 9 -38.68 -3.70 31.07
N LEU A 10 -38.19 -2.86 30.14
CA LEU A 10 -38.25 -3.19 28.72
C LEU A 10 -37.28 -2.38 27.81
N THR A 11 -35.98 -2.28 28.14
CA THR A 11 -35.00 -1.68 27.20
C THR A 11 -33.72 -2.48 27.00
N SER A 12 -33.62 -3.72 27.50
CA SER A 12 -32.39 -4.51 27.40
C SER A 12 -32.41 -5.63 26.35
N LEU A 13 -33.12 -5.46 25.25
CA LEU A 13 -32.95 -6.27 24.03
C LEU A 13 -33.22 -5.29 22.88
N LEU A 14 -32.24 -4.83 22.12
CA LEU A 14 -31.66 -5.54 20.98
C LEU A 14 -30.34 -4.86 20.61
N TYR A 15 -29.22 -5.28 21.20
CA TYR A 15 -27.91 -5.03 20.59
C TYR A 15 -27.58 -6.24 19.74
N SER A 16 -28.08 -6.27 18.50
CA SER A 16 -27.51 -7.18 17.51
C SER A 16 -26.15 -6.62 17.14
N PRO A 17 -25.03 -7.33 17.37
CA PRO A 17 -23.80 -6.95 16.71
C PRO A 17 -24.10 -7.02 15.22
N ALA A 18 -24.03 -5.89 14.53
CA ALA A 18 -23.99 -5.91 13.08
C ALA A 18 -22.75 -6.73 12.73
N PHE A 19 -22.95 -7.96 12.24
CA PHE A 19 -21.88 -8.69 11.60
C PHE A 19 -21.48 -7.85 10.39
N ALA A 20 -20.31 -7.20 10.46
CA ALA A 20 -19.75 -6.56 9.30
C ALA A 20 -19.59 -7.65 8.23
N GLU A 21 -20.31 -7.49 7.11
CA GLU A 21 -20.12 -8.36 5.96
C GLU A 21 -18.66 -8.24 5.53
N PHE A 22 -18.04 -9.37 5.16
CA PHE A 22 -16.68 -9.34 4.63
C PHE A 22 -16.62 -8.40 3.41
N PRO A 23 -15.59 -7.53 3.30
CA PRO A 23 -15.50 -6.59 2.19
C PRO A 23 -15.54 -7.31 0.84
N LYS A 24 -16.27 -6.73 -0.11
CA LYS A 24 -16.30 -7.19 -1.49
C LYS A 24 -15.15 -6.52 -2.24
N PHE A 25 -14.37 -7.33 -2.93
CA PHE A 25 -13.24 -6.86 -3.73
C PHE A 25 -13.62 -6.87 -5.20
N LYS A 26 -13.25 -5.80 -5.91
CA LYS A 26 -13.26 -5.74 -7.36
C LYS A 26 -11.82 -5.66 -7.83
N ALA A 27 -11.39 -6.62 -8.65
CA ALA A 27 -10.07 -6.56 -9.25
C ALA A 27 -10.01 -5.43 -10.28
N GLU A 28 -8.90 -4.69 -10.27
CA GLU A 28 -8.56 -3.68 -11.26
C GLU A 28 -7.10 -3.85 -11.67
N THR A 29 -6.85 -3.87 -12.98
CA THR A 29 -5.51 -3.95 -13.53
C THR A 29 -5.02 -2.54 -13.81
N ILE A 30 -3.99 -2.11 -13.08
CA ILE A 30 -3.40 -0.77 -13.24
C ILE A 30 -2.46 -0.73 -14.45
N ASP A 31 -1.53 -1.67 -14.56
CA ASP A 31 -0.58 -1.75 -15.66
C ASP A 31 -0.38 -3.22 -16.07
N PRO A 32 -0.92 -3.67 -17.22
CA PRO A 32 -0.68 -5.02 -17.69
C PRO A 32 0.73 -5.20 -18.27
N ALA A 33 1.41 -4.13 -18.67
CA ALA A 33 2.74 -4.19 -19.29
C ALA A 33 3.85 -4.40 -18.26
N VAL A 34 3.64 -4.01 -17.00
CA VAL A 34 4.60 -4.34 -15.93
C VAL A 34 4.81 -5.85 -15.81
N ALA A 35 3.79 -6.65 -16.11
CA ALA A 35 3.83 -8.11 -16.09
C ALA A 35 4.60 -8.72 -17.27
N GLU A 36 4.98 -7.94 -18.29
CA GLU A 36 5.94 -8.40 -19.32
C GLU A 36 7.34 -8.66 -18.72
N LYS A 37 7.61 -8.08 -17.54
CA LYS A 37 8.71 -8.45 -16.65
C LYS A 37 8.14 -9.00 -15.34
N ALA A 38 8.94 -9.75 -14.58
CA ALA A 38 8.52 -10.17 -13.25
C ALA A 38 8.40 -8.94 -12.33
N CYS A 39 7.21 -8.69 -11.79
CA CYS A 39 6.98 -7.72 -10.71
C CYS A 39 7.06 -8.47 -9.37
N TYR A 40 8.03 -8.13 -8.54
CA TYR A 40 8.38 -8.93 -7.36
C TYR A 40 7.76 -8.40 -6.07
N ALA A 41 7.74 -7.08 -5.89
CA ALA A 41 7.20 -6.45 -4.70
C ALA A 41 6.44 -5.17 -5.02
N VAL A 42 5.50 -4.85 -4.13
CA VAL A 42 4.69 -3.63 -4.16
C VAL A 42 4.67 -3.03 -2.75
N ALA A 43 4.69 -1.71 -2.67
CA ALA A 43 4.53 -0.93 -1.44
C ALA A 43 3.59 0.26 -1.69
N LEU A 44 3.07 0.83 -0.61
CA LEU A 44 2.30 2.06 -0.62
C LEU A 44 3.12 3.19 0.00
N ALA A 45 3.05 4.37 -0.61
CA ALA A 45 3.69 5.60 -0.12
C ALA A 45 3.05 6.83 -0.77
N ASP A 46 3.02 7.95 -0.05
CA ASP A 46 2.68 9.26 -0.62
C ASP A 46 3.93 9.87 -1.26
N VAL A 47 4.19 9.52 -2.53
CA VAL A 47 5.49 9.77 -3.17
C VAL A 47 5.65 11.24 -3.56
N ASP A 48 4.56 11.91 -3.91
CA ASP A 48 4.57 13.33 -4.27
C ASP A 48 4.03 14.28 -3.18
N ASN A 49 3.82 13.76 -1.97
CA ASN A 49 3.41 14.51 -0.79
C ASN A 49 2.07 15.26 -1.01
N ASP A 50 1.14 14.60 -1.69
CA ASP A 50 -0.21 15.12 -1.99
C ASP A 50 -1.28 14.64 -1.00
N GLY A 51 -0.88 13.81 -0.03
CA GLY A 51 -1.72 13.24 1.01
C GLY A 51 -2.43 11.96 0.58
N LYS A 52 -2.15 11.39 -0.60
CA LYS A 52 -2.73 10.13 -1.08
C LYS A 52 -1.66 9.05 -1.16
N GLU A 53 -2.04 7.84 -0.75
CA GLU A 53 -1.18 6.67 -0.97
C GLU A 53 -1.14 6.33 -2.47
N ASP A 54 0.07 6.32 -3.01
CA ASP A 54 0.41 5.81 -4.32
C ASP A 54 0.87 4.35 -4.25
N ILE A 55 1.04 3.73 -5.42
CA ILE A 55 1.59 2.38 -5.54
C ILE A 55 3.01 2.47 -6.09
N VAL A 56 3.95 1.84 -5.41
CA VAL A 56 5.32 1.65 -5.90
C VAL A 56 5.58 0.18 -6.10
N ALA A 57 6.09 -0.19 -7.27
CA ALA A 57 6.38 -1.56 -7.64
C ALA A 57 7.82 -1.71 -8.10
N VAL A 58 8.40 -2.89 -7.90
CA VAL A 58 9.73 -3.22 -8.41
C VAL A 58 9.68 -4.40 -9.36
N ASN A 59 10.43 -4.29 -10.44
CA ASN A 59 10.74 -5.40 -11.34
C ASN A 59 12.24 -5.67 -11.35
N GLU A 60 12.68 -6.59 -12.21
CA GLU A 60 14.09 -6.97 -12.37
C GLU A 60 15.07 -5.79 -12.41
N SER A 61 14.72 -4.65 -13.00
CA SER A 61 15.66 -3.52 -13.21
C SER A 61 15.12 -2.15 -12.82
N GLN A 62 13.86 -2.03 -12.41
CA GLN A 62 13.20 -0.73 -12.25
C GLN A 62 12.45 -0.60 -10.91
N VAL A 63 12.39 0.64 -10.44
CA VAL A 63 11.41 1.11 -9.45
C VAL A 63 10.36 1.94 -10.21
N LEU A 64 9.11 1.53 -10.11
CA LEU A 64 7.97 2.11 -10.82
C LEU A 64 7.01 2.71 -9.81
N TRP A 65 6.51 3.91 -10.09
CA TRP A 65 5.54 4.61 -9.27
C TRP A 65 4.27 4.86 -10.08
N TYR A 66 3.12 4.51 -9.50
CA TYR A 66 1.79 4.72 -10.06
C TYR A 66 1.03 5.68 -9.17
N ARG A 67 0.93 6.93 -9.61
CA ARG A 67 0.39 8.03 -8.82
C ARG A 67 -1.13 7.97 -8.71
N ASN A 68 -1.67 8.12 -7.52
CA ASN A 68 -3.10 8.22 -7.23
C ASN A 68 -3.65 9.62 -7.60
N PRO A 69 -4.84 9.76 -8.21
CA PRO A 69 -5.82 8.73 -8.56
C PRO A 69 -5.79 8.31 -10.04
N ASP A 70 -4.95 8.94 -10.87
CA ASP A 70 -4.91 8.67 -12.31
C ASP A 70 -4.10 7.42 -12.69
N TRP A 71 -3.43 6.82 -11.69
CA TRP A 71 -2.50 5.71 -11.81
C TRP A 71 -1.44 5.94 -12.87
N LYS A 72 -1.06 7.20 -13.07
CA LYS A 72 -0.04 7.56 -14.06
C LYS A 72 1.28 6.92 -13.66
N LYS A 73 1.88 6.16 -14.58
CA LYS A 73 3.17 5.53 -14.39
C LYS A 73 4.32 6.53 -14.50
N HIS A 74 5.23 6.45 -13.55
CA HIS A 74 6.52 7.11 -13.49
C HIS A 74 7.60 6.05 -13.26
N VAL A 75 8.77 6.23 -13.89
CA VAL A 75 9.95 5.40 -13.63
C VAL A 75 10.85 6.20 -12.71
N ILE A 76 11.03 5.73 -11.48
CA ILE A 76 11.91 6.38 -10.48
C ILE A 76 13.35 5.99 -10.76
N LEU A 77 13.58 4.69 -11.00
CA LEU A 77 14.90 4.12 -11.23
C LEU A 77 14.83 3.15 -12.40
N ASP A 78 15.86 3.17 -13.25
CA ASP A 78 16.03 2.19 -14.32
C ASP A 78 17.50 1.78 -14.45
N SER A 79 17.77 0.51 -14.17
CA SER A 79 19.06 -0.15 -14.39
C SER A 79 20.23 0.52 -13.64
N GLN A 80 19.96 1.04 -12.44
CA GLN A 80 20.97 1.64 -11.54
C GLN A 80 21.30 0.75 -10.33
N THR A 81 20.73 -0.45 -10.30
CA THR A 81 20.91 -1.45 -9.24
C THR A 81 21.39 -2.75 -9.89
N GLU A 82 21.91 -3.68 -9.11
CA GLU A 82 22.02 -5.07 -9.58
C GLU A 82 20.63 -5.57 -10.00
N LEU A 83 20.59 -6.48 -10.96
CA LEU A 83 19.31 -7.06 -11.41
C LEU A 83 18.61 -7.81 -10.26
N ASP A 84 17.32 -8.04 -10.44
CA ASP A 84 16.43 -8.72 -9.50
C ASP A 84 16.16 -7.91 -8.21
N ASN A 85 15.51 -6.76 -8.36
CA ASN A 85 14.94 -6.03 -7.21
C ASN A 85 13.75 -6.83 -6.64
N VAL A 86 13.85 -7.29 -5.39
CA VAL A 86 12.86 -8.23 -4.79
C VAL A 86 12.13 -7.70 -3.58
N CYS A 87 12.61 -6.62 -2.97
CA CYS A 87 11.94 -5.95 -1.87
C CYS A 87 12.19 -4.44 -1.92
N ILE A 88 11.24 -3.70 -1.36
CA ILE A 88 11.27 -2.24 -1.30
C ILE A 88 10.59 -1.77 0.00
N ALA A 89 11.16 -0.76 0.63
CA ALA A 89 10.63 -0.13 1.83
C ALA A 89 10.67 1.40 1.66
N PRO A 90 9.51 2.04 1.46
CA PRO A 90 9.43 3.49 1.41
C PRO A 90 9.47 4.12 2.80
N TYR A 91 10.25 5.17 2.98
CA TYR A 91 10.32 5.98 4.21
C TYR A 91 11.04 7.30 3.93
N ASP A 92 10.81 8.34 4.73
CA ASP A 92 11.65 9.54 4.74
C ASP A 92 12.91 9.24 5.58
N ILE A 93 13.97 8.77 4.92
CA ILE A 93 15.17 8.21 5.57
C ILE A 93 16.12 9.32 6.01
N ASP A 94 16.26 10.39 5.22
CA ASP A 94 17.15 11.50 5.56
C ASP A 94 16.47 12.69 6.27
N GLY A 95 15.14 12.69 6.35
CA GLY A 95 14.37 13.70 7.07
C GLY A 95 14.13 14.98 6.28
N ASP A 96 14.22 14.95 4.95
CA ASP A 96 13.93 16.11 4.09
C ASP A 96 12.43 16.30 3.81
N GLY A 97 11.60 15.35 4.23
CA GLY A 97 10.15 15.37 4.07
C GLY A 97 9.67 14.79 2.74
N LEU A 98 10.54 14.17 1.95
CA LEU A 98 10.23 13.40 0.75
C LEU A 98 10.37 11.89 1.05
N ILE A 99 9.65 11.07 0.28
CA ILE A 99 9.78 9.62 0.41
C ILE A 99 11.03 9.14 -0.32
N ASP A 100 11.88 8.44 0.43
CA ASP A 100 12.96 7.63 -0.08
C ASP A 100 12.57 6.15 -0.23
N PHE A 101 13.42 5.38 -0.90
CA PHE A 101 13.22 3.94 -1.09
C PHE A 101 14.47 3.15 -0.73
N ALA A 102 14.39 2.35 0.34
CA ALA A 102 15.37 1.30 0.58
C ALA A 102 14.98 0.04 -0.22
N LEU A 103 15.88 -0.48 -1.05
CA LEU A 103 15.60 -1.60 -1.95
C LEU A 103 16.64 -2.73 -1.83
N GLY A 104 16.15 -3.96 -1.92
CA GLY A 104 17.00 -5.16 -1.98
C GLY A 104 17.10 -5.69 -3.41
N ALA A 105 18.32 -5.87 -3.90
CA ALA A 105 18.65 -6.31 -5.26
C ALA A 105 19.62 -7.50 -5.28
N GLY A 106 19.81 -8.15 -6.42
CA GLY A 106 20.84 -9.19 -6.60
C GLY A 106 20.45 -10.57 -6.08
N TRP A 107 19.15 -10.92 -6.11
CA TRP A 107 18.60 -12.16 -5.54
C TRP A 107 19.32 -13.45 -6.00
N THR A 108 19.83 -13.48 -7.23
CA THR A 108 20.51 -14.66 -7.80
C THR A 108 21.97 -14.84 -7.35
N LYS A 109 22.57 -13.89 -6.63
CA LYS A 109 23.98 -13.92 -6.20
C LYS A 109 24.14 -13.59 -4.70
N ILE A 110 24.79 -12.46 -4.39
CA ILE A 110 24.90 -11.86 -3.06
C ILE A 110 24.05 -10.60 -3.15
N GLY A 111 23.02 -10.51 -2.32
CA GLY A 111 22.11 -9.37 -2.37
C GLY A 111 22.78 -8.08 -1.90
N THR A 112 22.31 -6.95 -2.43
CA THR A 112 22.69 -5.60 -1.99
C THR A 112 21.47 -4.88 -1.44
N ILE A 113 21.68 -4.01 -0.45
CA ILE A 113 20.71 -3.00 -0.05
C ILE A 113 21.18 -1.63 -0.56
N GLN A 114 20.27 -0.86 -1.14
CA GLN A 114 20.53 0.49 -1.63
C GLN A 114 19.45 1.44 -1.09
N TRP A 115 19.84 2.69 -0.84
CA TRP A 115 18.99 3.84 -0.58
C TRP A 115 19.51 4.97 -1.46
#